data_AF-A0A7X7FP66-F1
#
_entry.id   AF-A0A7X7FP66-F1
#
_cell.length_a   1.000
_cell.length_b   1.000
_cell.length_c   1.000
_cell.angle_alpha   90.00
_cell.angle_beta   90.00
_cell.angle_gamma   90.00
#
_symmetry.space_group_name_H-M   'P 1'
#
loop_
_entity.id
_entity.type
_entity.pdbx_description
1 polymer ?
#
loop_
_entity_poly.entity_id
_entity_poly.type
_entity_poly.pdbx_seq_one_letter_code
_entity_poly.pdbx_strand_id
1 'polypeptide(L)'
;DVRYFFYIGGNDSAQTAAIVNRISRDANYELRVFHVPKTIDNDLLVTDHCPGYGSAAKFVASAFIGDDLDNRALQGVKINIIMGRNAGFLTASSVLARMRPDDGPHLVYLPERPFDLDQFVKDVSVVNEQFGRCVVAISEGIIDAQGKLWSQKVLEMVKQSAPTYDPHGNVEISAGAGMLADYLANTVRSRCKIKRVRADTFGYLQRSFPGFYSTVDAWEARLVGQMAVSYSLQSEDRDGSVALVRLPGTTYAVGTKLVGLKEVAPMRRRSPRWCRTSTSARKATTYSTTTGNMSARWSAICPNRAGSSRLGEKPPRLQAEIHGRILRVSSPAVPVAAKRSCRRRSAAYGRGHGRPHR
;
A
#
# COMPACT_ATOMS: atom_id res chain seq x y z
N ASP A 1 26.09 0.73 -30.51
CA ASP A 1 25.84 -0.71 -30.79
C ASP A 1 24.88 -1.38 -29.81
N VAL A 2 23.74 -0.75 -29.46
CA VAL A 2 22.78 -1.37 -28.53
C VAL A 2 21.94 -2.42 -29.26
N ARG A 3 22.06 -3.70 -28.88
CA ARG A 3 21.31 -4.84 -29.47
C ARG A 3 20.20 -5.40 -28.58
N TYR A 4 20.15 -4.96 -27.32
CA TYR A 4 19.17 -5.40 -26.33
C TYR A 4 18.56 -4.21 -25.61
N PHE A 5 17.24 -4.19 -25.50
CA PHE A 5 16.48 -3.15 -24.81
C PHE A 5 15.55 -3.79 -23.78
N PHE A 6 15.89 -3.61 -22.50
CA PHE A 6 15.08 -4.07 -21.37
C PHE A 6 14.29 -2.89 -20.81
N TYR A 7 12.96 -2.93 -20.97
CA TYR A 7 12.10 -1.83 -20.55
C TYR A 7 11.22 -2.22 -19.38
N ILE A 8 11.47 -1.58 -18.23
CA ILE A 8 10.81 -1.87 -16.96
C ILE A 8 9.59 -0.96 -16.81
N GLY A 9 8.39 -1.53 -16.67
CA GLY A 9 7.22 -0.71 -16.39
C GLY A 9 5.87 -1.41 -16.44
N GLY A 10 4.83 -0.60 -16.52
CA GLY A 10 3.43 -1.04 -16.55
C GLY A 10 2.88 -1.12 -17.98
N ASN A 11 1.57 -0.98 -18.13
CA ASN A 11 0.88 -1.10 -19.43
C ASN A 11 1.48 -0.19 -20.52
N ASP A 12 1.74 1.08 -20.20
CA ASP A 12 2.27 2.06 -21.16
C ASP A 12 3.69 1.68 -21.62
N SER A 13 4.49 1.12 -20.71
CA SER A 13 5.83 0.62 -21.00
C SER A 13 5.79 -0.66 -21.83
N ALA A 14 4.86 -1.58 -21.55
CA ALA A 14 4.64 -2.76 -22.37
C ALA A 14 4.23 -2.39 -23.80
N GLN A 15 3.33 -1.41 -23.95
CA GLN A 15 2.92 -0.87 -25.25
C GLN A 15 4.10 -0.22 -25.98
N THR A 16 4.89 0.60 -25.28
CA THR A 16 6.09 1.23 -25.84
C THR A 16 7.10 0.19 -26.30
N ALA A 17 7.33 -0.86 -25.50
CA ALA A 17 8.22 -1.97 -25.87
C ALA A 17 7.74 -2.66 -27.16
N ALA A 18 6.43 -2.91 -27.30
CA ALA A 18 5.86 -3.46 -28.52
C ALA A 18 6.04 -2.55 -29.75
N ILE A 19 5.92 -1.22 -29.56
CA ILE A 19 6.14 -0.23 -30.63
C ILE A 19 7.61 -0.19 -31.05
N VAL A 20 8.54 -0.11 -30.08
CA VAL A 20 9.98 -0.11 -30.35
C VAL A 20 10.39 -1.38 -31.09
N ASN A 21 9.88 -2.53 -30.68
CA ASN A 21 10.16 -3.80 -31.34
C ASN A 21 9.69 -3.86 -32.80
N ARG A 22 8.51 -3.29 -33.09
CA ARG A 22 8.01 -3.19 -34.46
C ARG A 22 8.90 -2.28 -35.30
N ILE A 23 9.20 -1.08 -34.80
CA ILE A 23 10.02 -0.10 -35.53
C ILE A 23 11.43 -0.63 -35.81
N SER A 24 12.05 -1.35 -34.87
CA SER A 24 13.38 -1.92 -35.10
C SER A 24 13.37 -2.99 -36.19
N ARG A 25 12.32 -3.83 -36.25
CA ARG A 25 12.13 -4.82 -37.32
C ARG A 25 11.91 -4.15 -38.68
N ASP A 26 11.06 -3.12 -38.73
CA ASP A 26 10.79 -2.37 -39.97
C ASP A 26 12.05 -1.67 -40.51
N ALA A 27 12.95 -1.23 -39.61
CA ALA A 27 14.23 -0.62 -39.96
C ALA A 27 15.36 -1.63 -40.24
N ASN A 28 15.09 -2.94 -40.19
CA ASN A 28 16.09 -4.00 -40.26
C ASN A 28 17.25 -3.80 -39.28
N TYR A 29 16.96 -3.25 -38.10
CA TYR A 29 17.92 -3.04 -37.02
C TYR A 29 17.80 -4.19 -36.03
N GLU A 30 18.89 -4.94 -35.86
CA GLU A 30 18.98 -6.07 -34.95
C GLU A 30 18.88 -5.58 -33.49
N LEU A 31 17.66 -5.42 -32.99
CA LEU A 31 17.36 -5.03 -31.62
C LEU A 31 16.32 -5.98 -31.02
N ARG A 32 16.70 -6.60 -29.92
CA ARG A 32 15.84 -7.45 -29.11
C ARG A 32 15.23 -6.65 -27.98
N VAL A 33 13.91 -6.74 -27.82
CA VAL A 33 13.13 -5.94 -26.88
C VAL A 33 12.46 -6.84 -25.85
N PHE A 34 12.75 -6.57 -24.58
CA PHE A 34 12.19 -7.30 -23.45
C PHE A 34 11.46 -6.35 -22.51
N HIS A 35 10.20 -6.65 -22.22
CA HIS A 35 9.44 -5.95 -21.18
C HIS A 35 9.62 -6.66 -19.84
N VAL A 36 9.98 -5.88 -18.81
CA VAL A 36 10.12 -6.35 -17.44
C VAL A 36 8.96 -5.79 -16.62
N PRO A 37 8.03 -6.63 -16.14
CA PRO A 37 6.78 -6.17 -15.56
C PRO A 37 7.01 -5.42 -14.24
N LYS A 38 6.41 -4.23 -14.12
CA LYS A 38 6.41 -3.42 -12.90
C LYS A 38 5.14 -2.59 -12.80
N THR A 39 4.32 -2.81 -11.80
CA THR A 39 3.18 -1.92 -11.47
C THR A 39 2.68 -2.21 -10.06
N ILE A 40 2.33 -1.14 -9.33
CA ILE A 40 1.68 -1.28 -8.02
C ILE A 40 0.17 -1.52 -8.16
N ASP A 41 -0.40 -1.23 -9.34
CA ASP A 41 -1.84 -1.38 -9.59
C ASP A 41 -2.22 -2.84 -9.85
N ASN A 42 -1.22 -3.69 -10.09
CA ASN A 42 -1.35 -5.13 -10.32
C ASN A 42 -2.27 -5.48 -11.51
N ASP A 43 -2.27 -4.63 -12.54
CA ASP A 43 -3.23 -4.61 -13.64
C ASP A 43 -2.68 -5.14 -14.97
N LEU A 44 -1.41 -5.57 -15.03
CA LEU A 44 -0.86 -6.25 -16.21
C LEU A 44 -1.53 -7.62 -16.41
N LEU A 45 -1.79 -7.97 -17.66
CA LEU A 45 -2.30 -9.29 -18.03
C LEU A 45 -1.22 -10.36 -18.03
N VAL A 46 -1.69 -11.61 -18.08
CA VAL A 46 -0.91 -12.85 -18.21
C VAL A 46 -0.05 -13.21 -16.98
N THR A 47 0.55 -12.23 -16.31
CA THR A 47 1.25 -12.42 -15.04
C THR A 47 0.26 -12.64 -13.89
N ASP A 48 0.61 -13.52 -12.95
CA ASP A 48 -0.21 -13.78 -11.75
C ASP A 48 -0.24 -12.55 -10.82
N HIS A 49 0.86 -11.82 -10.74
CA HIS A 49 0.95 -10.54 -10.07
C HIS A 49 2.13 -9.73 -10.61
N CYS A 50 2.18 -8.46 -10.24
CA CYS A 50 3.17 -7.52 -10.73
C CYS A 50 4.17 -7.17 -9.62
N PRO A 51 5.48 -7.19 -9.91
CA PRO A 51 6.48 -6.64 -9.02
C PRO A 51 6.17 -5.20 -8.61
N GLY A 52 6.33 -4.94 -7.31
CA GLY A 52 5.99 -3.69 -6.62
C GLY A 52 4.61 -3.71 -5.95
N TYR A 53 3.67 -4.54 -6.42
CA TYR A 53 2.35 -4.65 -5.80
C TYR A 53 2.43 -5.21 -4.38
N GLY A 54 3.23 -6.27 -4.14
CA GLY A 54 3.29 -6.91 -2.84
C GLY A 54 3.78 -5.97 -1.74
N SER A 55 4.77 -5.12 -2.04
CA SER A 55 5.27 -4.11 -1.12
C SER A 55 4.27 -2.98 -0.89
N ALA A 56 3.64 -2.48 -1.95
CA ALA A 56 2.60 -1.45 -1.84
C ALA A 56 1.40 -1.96 -1.02
N ALA A 57 0.96 -3.20 -1.27
CA ALA A 57 -0.13 -3.84 -0.56
C ALA A 57 0.18 -3.99 0.94
N LYS A 58 1.42 -4.38 1.28
CA LYS A 58 1.91 -4.46 2.65
C LYS A 58 1.89 -3.10 3.35
N PHE A 59 2.35 -2.05 2.66
CA PHE A 59 2.25 -0.67 3.16
C PHE A 59 0.80 -0.30 3.47
N VAL A 60 -0.11 -0.47 2.49
CA VAL A 60 -1.52 -0.13 2.67
C VAL A 60 -2.11 -0.87 3.86
N ALA A 61 -1.95 -2.20 3.95
CA ALA A 61 -2.45 -2.97 5.09
C ALA A 61 -1.91 -2.45 6.43
N SER A 62 -0.61 -2.13 6.49
CA SER A 62 0.03 -1.67 7.73
C SER A 62 -0.39 -0.25 8.12
N ALA A 63 -0.59 0.63 7.14
CA ALA A 63 -1.13 1.97 7.36
C ALA A 63 -2.56 1.90 7.92
N PHE A 64 -3.40 0.99 7.41
CA PHE A 64 -4.75 0.79 7.94
C PHE A 64 -4.76 0.19 9.35
N ILE A 65 -3.81 -0.68 9.70
CA ILE A 65 -3.66 -1.14 11.09
C ILE A 65 -3.36 0.06 12.00
N GLY A 66 -2.43 0.93 11.61
CA GLY A 66 -2.09 2.14 12.38
C GLY A 66 -3.27 3.10 12.53
N ASP A 67 -3.95 3.41 11.42
CA ASP A 67 -5.13 4.27 11.42
C ASP A 67 -6.31 3.67 12.20
N ASP A 68 -6.50 2.35 12.17
CA ASP A 68 -7.52 1.68 12.97
C ASP A 68 -7.23 1.81 14.46
N LEU A 69 -5.97 1.65 14.87
CA LEU A 69 -5.55 1.81 16.27
C LEU A 69 -5.73 3.26 16.76
N ASP A 70 -5.37 4.26 15.96
CA ASP A 70 -5.65 5.67 16.30
C ASP A 70 -7.16 5.94 16.38
N ASN A 71 -7.93 5.44 15.42
CA ASN A 71 -9.37 5.61 15.36
C ASN A 71 -10.11 4.92 16.53
N ARG A 72 -9.53 3.84 17.10
CA ARG A 72 -10.03 3.23 18.34
C ARG A 72 -9.78 4.12 19.56
N ALA A 73 -8.64 4.81 19.63
CA ALA A 73 -8.32 5.72 20.72
C ALA A 73 -9.11 7.03 20.61
N LEU A 74 -9.27 7.55 19.39
CA LEU A 74 -9.94 8.82 19.08
C LEU A 74 -11.08 8.57 18.08
N GLN A 75 -12.22 8.14 18.64
CA GLN A 75 -13.44 7.81 17.90
C GLN A 75 -13.87 8.88 16.89
N GLY A 76 -14.43 8.43 15.77
CA GLY A 76 -14.84 9.27 14.64
C GLY A 76 -14.66 8.53 13.32
N VAL A 77 -14.63 9.28 12.22
CA VAL A 77 -14.47 8.71 10.87
C VAL A 77 -13.08 9.02 10.31
N LYS A 78 -12.38 7.98 9.83
CA LYS A 78 -11.13 8.08 9.08
C LYS A 78 -11.35 7.60 7.64
N ILE A 79 -11.08 8.43 6.65
CA ILE A 79 -11.19 8.10 5.22
C ILE A 79 -9.79 8.09 4.61
N ASN A 80 -9.41 7.02 3.93
CA ASN A 80 -8.11 6.90 3.30
C ASN A 80 -8.27 6.67 1.79
N ILE A 81 -7.76 7.62 1.01
CA ILE A 81 -7.70 7.54 -0.45
C ILE A 81 -6.40 6.83 -0.86
N ILE A 82 -6.55 5.75 -1.61
CA ILE A 82 -5.48 4.82 -1.99
C ILE A 82 -5.31 4.87 -3.51
N MET A 83 -4.06 4.87 -4.02
CA MET A 83 -3.87 4.84 -5.47
C MET A 83 -4.41 3.54 -6.08
N GLY A 84 -4.74 3.61 -7.37
CA GLY A 84 -5.31 2.48 -8.09
C GLY A 84 -6.34 2.96 -9.09
N ARG A 85 -5.89 3.71 -10.10
CA ARG A 85 -6.75 4.49 -11.01
C ARG A 85 -7.85 3.66 -11.68
N ASN A 86 -7.50 2.49 -12.20
CA ASN A 86 -8.43 1.64 -12.97
C ASN A 86 -8.68 0.27 -12.32
N ALA A 87 -7.94 -0.06 -11.25
CA ALA A 87 -7.98 -1.37 -10.64
C ALA A 87 -7.92 -1.27 -9.11
N GLY A 88 -8.81 -1.98 -8.44
CA GLY A 88 -8.99 -1.91 -6.99
C GLY A 88 -8.09 -2.83 -6.18
N PHE A 89 -7.07 -3.47 -6.78
CA PHE A 89 -6.23 -4.44 -6.07
C PHE A 89 -5.56 -3.85 -4.82
N LEU A 90 -4.97 -2.67 -4.96
CA LEU A 90 -4.26 -2.00 -3.88
C LEU A 90 -5.21 -1.49 -2.80
N THR A 91 -6.38 -0.97 -3.18
CA THR A 91 -7.45 -0.64 -2.23
C THR A 91 -7.96 -1.89 -1.51
N ALA A 92 -8.13 -3.00 -2.20
CA ALA A 92 -8.59 -4.25 -1.63
C ALA A 92 -7.59 -4.86 -0.62
N SER A 93 -6.30 -4.61 -0.77
CA SER A 93 -5.30 -5.09 0.18
C SER A 93 -5.43 -4.45 1.57
N SER A 94 -6.13 -3.32 1.70
CA SER A 94 -6.46 -2.72 3.00
C SER A 94 -7.25 -3.67 3.91
N VAL A 95 -8.03 -4.60 3.35
CA VAL A 95 -8.78 -5.61 4.12
C VAL A 95 -7.87 -6.54 4.92
N LEU A 96 -6.60 -6.69 4.51
CA LEU A 96 -5.60 -7.47 5.26
C LEU A 96 -5.29 -6.87 6.64
N ALA A 97 -5.68 -5.62 6.90
CA ALA A 97 -5.61 -5.02 8.22
C ALA A 97 -6.61 -5.64 9.23
N ARG A 98 -7.67 -6.30 8.74
CA ARG A 98 -8.73 -6.87 9.59
C ARG A 98 -8.28 -8.18 10.24
N MET A 99 -7.84 -8.11 11.48
CA MET A 99 -7.43 -9.28 12.26
C MET A 99 -8.53 -9.73 13.24
N ARG A 100 -9.42 -8.82 13.63
CA ARG A 100 -10.53 -9.02 14.57
C ARG A 100 -11.86 -8.62 13.91
N PRO A 101 -13.01 -9.08 14.45
CA PRO A 101 -14.33 -8.81 13.86
C PRO A 101 -14.68 -7.32 13.69
N ASP A 102 -14.11 -6.44 14.51
CA ASP A 102 -14.36 -5.00 14.55
C ASP A 102 -13.18 -4.16 14.05
N ASP A 103 -12.15 -4.77 13.43
CA ASP A 103 -11.03 -4.04 12.84
C ASP A 103 -11.43 -3.34 11.53
N GLY A 104 -10.91 -2.14 11.35
CA GLY A 104 -10.96 -1.38 10.10
C GLY A 104 -10.04 -1.97 9.00
N PRO A 105 -10.22 -1.54 7.74
CA PRO A 105 -11.28 -0.64 7.26
C PRO A 105 -12.65 -1.31 7.41
N HIS A 106 -13.66 -0.59 7.88
CA HIS A 106 -15.02 -1.11 7.97
C HIS A 106 -15.71 -1.10 6.59
N LEU A 107 -15.40 -0.08 5.78
CA LEU A 107 -15.95 0.14 4.44
C LEU A 107 -14.82 0.19 3.40
N VAL A 108 -15.07 -0.38 2.21
CA VAL A 108 -14.10 -0.45 1.11
C VAL A 108 -14.80 -0.14 -0.21
N TYR A 109 -14.31 0.87 -0.93
CA TYR A 109 -14.86 1.33 -2.22
C TYR A 109 -13.83 1.20 -3.33
N LEU A 110 -14.15 0.38 -4.34
CA LEU A 110 -13.27 -0.01 -5.45
C LEU A 110 -13.70 0.64 -6.77
N PRO A 111 -12.77 0.90 -7.72
CA PRO A 111 -13.09 1.53 -9.01
C PRO A 111 -13.93 0.64 -9.93
N GLU A 112 -14.00 -0.68 -9.69
CA GLU A 112 -14.80 -1.60 -10.49
C GLU A 112 -16.32 -1.51 -10.23
N ARG A 113 -16.75 -0.70 -9.25
CA ARG A 113 -18.16 -0.46 -8.94
C ARG A 113 -18.45 1.04 -8.96
N PRO A 114 -19.60 1.45 -9.52
CA PRO A 114 -20.08 2.81 -9.37
C PRO A 114 -20.15 3.21 -7.88
N PHE A 115 -19.52 4.32 -7.55
CA PHE A 115 -19.59 4.97 -6.26
C PHE A 115 -20.79 5.90 -6.22
N ASP A 116 -21.64 5.67 -5.23
CA ASP A 116 -22.82 6.47 -4.93
C ASP A 116 -22.59 7.20 -3.61
N LEU A 117 -22.66 8.54 -3.65
CA LEU A 117 -22.35 9.40 -2.50
C LEU A 117 -23.41 9.28 -1.40
N ASP A 118 -24.68 9.13 -1.76
CA ASP A 118 -25.77 9.04 -0.78
C ASP A 118 -25.71 7.70 -0.05
N GLN A 119 -25.40 6.62 -0.77
CA GLN A 119 -25.16 5.31 -0.19
C GLN A 119 -23.90 5.32 0.69
N PHE A 120 -22.81 5.95 0.25
CA PHE A 120 -21.60 6.10 1.05
C PHE A 120 -21.88 6.78 2.40
N VAL A 121 -22.62 7.88 2.40
CA VAL A 121 -22.99 8.61 3.63
C VAL A 121 -23.84 7.73 4.55
N LYS A 122 -24.81 6.98 4.00
CA LYS A 122 -25.63 6.03 4.77
C LYS A 122 -24.77 4.92 5.38
N ASP A 123 -23.89 4.31 4.59
CA ASP A 123 -23.00 3.24 5.05
C ASP A 123 -22.11 3.73 6.21
N VAL A 124 -21.55 4.93 6.09
CA VAL A 124 -20.73 5.55 7.15
C VAL A 124 -21.55 5.78 8.41
N SER A 125 -22.79 6.30 8.29
CA SER A 125 -23.68 6.50 9.45
C SER A 125 -23.95 5.20 10.19
N VAL A 126 -24.34 4.15 9.46
CA VAL A 126 -24.66 2.82 10.02
C VAL A 126 -23.46 2.23 10.76
N VAL A 127 -22.27 2.27 10.15
CA VAL A 127 -21.05 1.74 10.80
C VAL A 127 -20.68 2.58 12.03
N ASN A 128 -20.78 3.90 11.93
CA ASN A 128 -20.47 4.79 13.04
C ASN A 128 -21.45 4.62 14.22
N GLU A 129 -22.74 4.40 13.94
CA GLU A 129 -23.75 4.06 14.97
C GLU A 129 -23.45 2.71 15.63
N GLN A 130 -22.97 1.73 14.86
CA GLN A 130 -22.66 0.40 15.37
C GLN A 130 -21.40 0.36 16.25
N PHE A 131 -20.33 1.04 15.85
CA PHE A 131 -19.01 0.92 16.50
C PHE A 131 -18.54 2.20 17.21
N GLY A 132 -19.30 3.30 17.12
CA GLY A 132 -18.87 4.63 17.56
C GLY A 132 -17.76 5.25 16.69
N ARG A 133 -17.35 4.56 15.62
CA ARG A 133 -16.22 4.92 14.76
C ARG A 133 -16.37 4.29 13.37
N CYS A 134 -15.64 4.81 12.38
CA CYS A 134 -15.58 4.21 11.06
C CYS A 134 -14.22 4.48 10.40
N VAL A 135 -13.70 3.47 9.70
CA VAL A 135 -12.45 3.55 8.92
C VAL A 135 -12.79 3.12 7.51
N VAL A 136 -12.45 3.92 6.53
CA VAL A 136 -12.89 3.75 5.14
C VAL A 136 -11.68 3.68 4.22
N ALA A 137 -11.62 2.65 3.38
CA ALA A 137 -10.70 2.57 2.26
C ALA A 137 -11.40 2.94 0.96
N ILE A 138 -10.88 3.91 0.23
CA ILE A 138 -11.44 4.35 -1.06
C ILE A 138 -10.33 4.39 -2.09
N SER A 139 -10.56 3.84 -3.27
CA SER A 139 -9.66 4.02 -4.41
C SER A 139 -9.78 5.44 -4.96
N GLU A 140 -8.66 6.08 -5.32
CA GLU A 140 -8.68 7.35 -6.08
C GLU A 140 -9.42 7.22 -7.43
N GLY A 141 -9.55 5.99 -7.94
CA GLY A 141 -10.15 5.65 -9.21
C GLY A 141 -11.66 5.45 -9.18
N ILE A 142 -12.35 5.77 -8.08
CA ILE A 142 -13.81 5.60 -8.01
C ILE A 142 -14.52 6.41 -9.11
N ILE A 143 -15.48 5.74 -9.75
CA ILE A 143 -16.29 6.26 -10.85
C ILE A 143 -17.76 6.36 -10.45
N ASP A 144 -18.54 7.21 -11.08
CA ASP A 144 -20.00 7.20 -10.94
C ASP A 144 -20.66 6.15 -11.86
N ALA A 145 -22.00 6.12 -11.87
CA ALA A 145 -22.77 5.21 -12.70
C ALA A 145 -22.57 5.44 -14.22
N GLN A 146 -22.10 6.62 -14.61
CA GLN A 146 -21.78 7.01 -15.98
C GLN A 146 -20.31 6.72 -16.34
N GLY A 147 -19.52 6.18 -15.41
CA GLY A 147 -18.11 5.89 -15.61
C GLY A 147 -17.18 7.10 -15.47
N LYS A 148 -17.69 8.24 -14.99
CA LYS A 148 -16.89 9.45 -14.79
C LYS A 148 -16.17 9.40 -13.45
N LEU A 149 -14.89 9.75 -13.42
CA LEU A 149 -14.09 9.79 -12.20
C LEU A 149 -14.63 10.83 -11.21
N TRP A 150 -14.78 10.44 -9.95
CA TRP A 150 -15.25 11.35 -8.91
C TRP A 150 -14.29 12.50 -8.65
N SER A 151 -12.98 12.28 -8.74
CA SER A 151 -11.97 13.34 -8.64
C SER A 151 -12.16 14.44 -9.71
N GLN A 152 -12.57 14.06 -10.93
CA GLN A 152 -12.90 15.02 -11.99
C GLN A 152 -14.21 15.77 -11.68
N LYS A 153 -15.24 15.07 -11.20
CA LYS A 153 -16.51 15.69 -10.80
C LYS A 153 -16.32 16.72 -9.69
N VAL A 154 -15.55 16.37 -8.65
CA VAL A 154 -15.23 17.28 -7.54
C VAL A 154 -14.48 18.50 -8.06
N LEU A 155 -13.50 18.31 -8.96
CA LEU A 155 -12.78 19.44 -9.56
C LEU A 155 -13.72 20.37 -10.34
N GLU A 156 -14.66 19.84 -11.11
CA GLU A 156 -15.66 20.65 -11.84
C GLU A 156 -16.58 21.41 -10.89
N MET A 157 -17.07 20.77 -9.83
CA MET A 157 -17.91 21.41 -8.80
C MET A 157 -17.17 22.56 -8.10
N VAL A 158 -15.90 22.35 -7.76
CA VAL A 158 -15.07 23.38 -7.11
C VAL A 158 -14.74 24.51 -8.08
N LYS A 159 -14.49 24.25 -9.37
CA LYS A 159 -14.28 25.31 -10.37
C LYS A 159 -15.52 26.16 -10.60
N GLN A 160 -16.71 25.58 -10.44
CA GLN A 160 -17.99 26.29 -10.57
C GLN A 160 -18.38 27.06 -9.31
N SER A 161 -17.80 26.70 -8.16
CA SER A 161 -18.04 27.37 -6.88
C SER A 161 -16.92 28.39 -6.65
N ALA A 162 -17.25 29.66 -6.39
CA ALA A 162 -16.24 30.67 -6.06
C ALA A 162 -15.28 30.17 -4.95
N PRO A 163 -13.98 30.57 -4.95
CA PRO A 163 -13.00 30.04 -4.00
C PRO A 163 -13.46 30.24 -2.55
N THR A 164 -13.56 29.14 -1.81
CA THR A 164 -13.78 29.16 -0.37
C THR A 164 -12.46 29.49 0.32
N TYR A 165 -12.47 30.56 1.11
CA TYR A 165 -11.36 30.99 1.94
C TYR A 165 -11.55 30.44 3.36
N ASP A 166 -10.48 29.95 3.97
CA ASP A 166 -10.48 29.66 5.40
C ASP A 166 -10.59 30.98 6.22
N PRO A 167 -10.84 30.92 7.55
CA PRO A 167 -10.90 32.10 8.42
C PRO A 167 -9.60 32.92 8.47
N HIS A 168 -8.51 32.42 7.89
CA HIS A 168 -7.20 33.05 7.81
C HIS A 168 -6.90 33.63 6.42
N GLY A 169 -7.86 33.58 5.48
CA GLY A 169 -7.72 34.14 4.14
C GLY A 169 -6.95 33.26 3.16
N ASN A 170 -6.71 31.98 3.47
CA ASN A 170 -6.09 31.04 2.54
C ASN A 170 -7.13 30.41 1.62
N VAL A 171 -6.78 30.32 0.34
CA VAL A 171 -7.56 29.57 -0.66
C VAL A 171 -7.33 28.07 -0.41
N GLU A 172 -8.37 27.35 -0.01
CA GLU A 172 -8.29 25.91 0.28
C GLU A 172 -8.30 25.10 -1.04
N ILE A 173 -7.14 24.89 -1.66
CA ILE A 173 -7.04 24.08 -2.89
C ILE A 173 -5.89 23.07 -2.79
N SER A 174 -6.23 21.81 -2.54
CA SER A 174 -5.32 20.66 -2.70
C SER A 174 -5.69 19.88 -3.96
N ALA A 175 -5.21 20.31 -5.13
CA ALA A 175 -5.64 19.77 -6.43
C ALA A 175 -5.47 18.23 -6.56
N GLY A 176 -6.50 17.53 -7.07
CA GLY A 176 -6.46 16.09 -7.35
C GLY A 176 -7.09 15.21 -6.27
N ALA A 177 -6.44 14.10 -5.89
CA ALA A 177 -6.95 13.16 -4.89
C ALA A 177 -7.12 13.78 -3.48
N GLY A 178 -6.34 14.83 -3.17
CA GLY A 178 -6.54 15.65 -1.98
C GLY A 178 -7.95 16.27 -1.93
N MET A 179 -8.40 16.87 -3.04
CA MET A 179 -9.78 17.42 -3.15
C MET A 179 -10.84 16.37 -2.89
N LEU A 180 -10.63 15.14 -3.37
CA LEU A 180 -11.58 14.05 -3.16
C LEU A 180 -11.66 13.68 -1.66
N ALA A 181 -10.52 13.60 -0.98
CA ALA A 181 -10.45 13.32 0.45
C ALA A 181 -11.21 14.39 1.26
N ASP A 182 -10.92 15.67 1.00
CA ASP A 182 -11.53 16.80 1.69
C ASP A 182 -13.04 16.90 1.42
N TYR A 183 -13.44 16.72 0.15
CA TYR A 183 -14.85 16.70 -0.26
C TYR A 183 -15.64 15.61 0.47
N LEU A 184 -15.13 14.39 0.53
CA LEU A 184 -15.78 13.28 1.21
C LEU A 184 -15.84 13.51 2.73
N ALA A 185 -14.76 14.03 3.33
CA ALA A 185 -14.73 14.36 4.75
C ALA A 185 -15.78 15.42 5.12
N ASN A 186 -15.88 16.50 4.33
CA ASN A 186 -16.85 17.57 4.54
C ASN A 186 -18.28 17.11 4.30
N THR A 187 -18.50 16.23 3.32
CA THR A 187 -19.81 15.63 3.07
C THR A 187 -20.27 14.75 4.24
N VAL A 188 -19.38 13.91 4.78
CA VAL A 188 -19.70 13.08 5.96
C VAL A 188 -19.94 13.95 7.19
N ARG A 189 -19.10 14.96 7.43
CA ARG A 189 -19.25 15.88 8.57
C ARG A 189 -20.62 16.59 8.55
N SER A 190 -21.01 17.13 7.40
CA SER A 190 -22.27 17.86 7.24
C SER A 190 -23.49 16.96 7.31
N ARG A 191 -23.48 15.82 6.61
CA ARG A 191 -24.66 14.95 6.48
C ARG A 191 -24.85 13.99 7.65
N CYS A 192 -23.77 13.48 8.24
CA CYS A 192 -23.84 12.56 9.39
C CYS A 192 -23.76 13.28 10.75
N LYS A 193 -23.49 14.60 10.78
CA LYS A 193 -23.29 15.40 12.01
C LYS A 193 -22.17 14.85 12.91
N ILE A 194 -21.16 14.20 12.34
CA ILE A 194 -20.02 13.64 13.06
C ILE A 194 -18.93 14.72 13.19
N LYS A 195 -18.52 15.04 14.42
CA LYS A 195 -17.54 16.10 14.70
C LYS A 195 -16.14 15.76 14.17
N ARG A 196 -15.65 14.55 14.48
CA ARG A 196 -14.30 14.09 14.11
C ARG A 196 -14.36 13.26 12.83
N VAL A 197 -14.10 13.92 11.71
CA VAL A 197 -13.89 13.30 10.39
C VAL A 197 -12.52 13.71 9.88
N ARG A 198 -11.66 12.73 9.58
CA ARG A 198 -10.33 12.94 9.01
C ARG A 198 -10.24 12.17 7.70
N ALA A 199 -9.61 12.78 6.70
CA ALA A 199 -9.31 12.11 5.46
C ALA A 199 -7.85 12.32 5.09
N ASP A 200 -7.20 11.27 4.59
CA ASP A 200 -5.84 11.35 4.07
C ASP A 200 -5.78 10.71 2.68
N THR A 201 -4.91 11.26 1.85
CA THR A 201 -4.50 10.63 0.60
C THR A 201 -3.12 10.06 0.80
N PHE A 202 -2.97 8.73 0.73
CA PHE A 202 -1.66 8.08 0.94
C PHE A 202 -0.62 8.50 -0.11
N GLY A 203 -1.08 8.89 -1.30
CA GLY A 203 -0.25 9.51 -2.32
C GLY A 203 0.96 8.65 -2.67
N TYR A 204 2.16 9.21 -2.60
CA TYR A 204 3.37 8.49 -3.03
C TYR A 204 3.95 7.54 -1.99
N LEU A 205 3.57 7.64 -0.71
CA LEU A 205 4.14 6.79 0.34
C LEU A 205 3.92 5.31 0.04
N GLN A 206 2.75 4.95 -0.46
CA GLN A 206 2.41 3.57 -0.82
C GLN A 206 3.25 2.95 -1.96
N ARG A 207 4.03 3.72 -2.71
CA ARG A 207 4.86 3.19 -3.82
C ARG A 207 6.36 3.41 -3.67
N SER A 208 6.78 4.09 -2.61
CA SER A 208 8.19 4.45 -2.41
C SER A 208 8.56 4.62 -0.93
N PHE A 209 7.97 3.83 -0.03
CA PHE A 209 8.30 3.88 1.40
C PHE A 209 9.63 3.16 1.69
N PRO A 210 10.71 3.87 2.04
CA PRO A 210 12.02 3.27 2.22
C PRO A 210 12.03 2.32 3.43
N GLY A 211 12.72 1.18 3.30
CA GLY A 211 12.86 0.21 4.38
C GLY A 211 11.60 -0.61 4.71
N PHE A 212 10.46 -0.33 4.06
CA PHE A 212 9.21 -1.07 4.26
C PHE A 212 8.73 -1.71 2.96
N TYR A 213 9.20 -2.92 2.70
CA TYR A 213 8.84 -3.70 1.52
C TYR A 213 8.54 -5.16 1.87
N SER A 214 7.92 -5.89 0.94
CA SER A 214 7.77 -7.33 1.06
C SER A 214 9.03 -8.02 0.55
N THR A 215 9.61 -8.93 1.33
CA THR A 215 10.80 -9.69 0.92
C THR A 215 10.52 -10.60 -0.27
N VAL A 216 9.31 -11.12 -0.38
CA VAL A 216 8.86 -11.91 -1.54
C VAL A 216 8.76 -11.03 -2.78
N ASP A 217 8.10 -9.88 -2.68
CA ASP A 217 8.01 -8.93 -3.81
C ASP A 217 9.38 -8.44 -4.28
N ALA A 218 10.32 -8.18 -3.35
CA ALA A 218 11.69 -7.80 -3.68
C ALA A 218 12.46 -8.94 -4.37
N TRP A 219 12.27 -10.19 -3.92
CA TRP A 219 12.87 -11.36 -4.54
C TRP A 219 12.29 -11.60 -5.94
N GLU A 220 10.98 -11.49 -6.12
CA GLU A 220 10.29 -11.64 -7.40
C GLU A 220 10.66 -10.52 -8.39
N ALA A 221 10.78 -9.27 -7.91
CA ALA A 221 11.26 -8.16 -8.72
C ALA A 221 12.67 -8.42 -9.26
N ARG A 222 13.56 -8.97 -8.42
CA ARG A 222 14.90 -9.39 -8.85
C ARG A 222 14.83 -10.56 -9.83
N LEU A 223 13.99 -11.56 -9.54
CA LEU A 223 13.80 -12.74 -10.38
C LEU A 223 13.37 -12.34 -11.80
N VAL A 224 12.36 -11.47 -11.96
CA VAL A 224 11.91 -11.08 -13.29
C VAL A 224 12.99 -10.34 -14.09
N GLY A 225 13.83 -9.54 -13.43
CA GLY A 225 14.97 -8.87 -14.07
C GLY A 225 16.04 -9.87 -14.52
N GLN A 226 16.40 -10.82 -13.65
CA GLN A 226 17.34 -11.91 -13.98
C GLN A 226 16.82 -12.76 -15.14
N MET A 227 15.54 -13.14 -15.09
CA MET A 227 14.92 -13.98 -16.12
C MET A 227 14.79 -13.26 -17.45
N ALA A 228 14.58 -11.93 -17.47
CA ALA A 228 14.60 -11.16 -18.71
C ALA A 228 15.95 -11.31 -19.44
N VAL A 229 17.06 -11.20 -18.70
CA VAL A 229 18.40 -11.40 -19.24
C VAL A 229 18.60 -12.86 -19.66
N SER A 230 18.25 -13.82 -18.81
CA SER A 230 18.39 -15.25 -19.14
C SER A 230 17.62 -15.63 -20.40
N TYR A 231 16.39 -15.15 -20.55
CA TYR A 231 15.60 -15.39 -21.76
C TYR A 231 16.27 -14.77 -22.99
N SER A 232 16.83 -13.56 -22.88
CA SER A 232 17.50 -12.90 -24.01
C SER A 232 18.71 -13.66 -24.57
N LEU A 233 19.36 -14.49 -23.72
CA LEU A 233 20.51 -15.31 -24.10
C LEU A 233 20.07 -16.65 -24.71
N GLN A 234 18.94 -17.19 -24.29
CA GLN A 234 18.43 -18.50 -24.71
C GLN A 234 17.51 -18.43 -25.93
N SER A 235 16.91 -17.27 -26.17
CA SER A 235 15.98 -17.10 -27.28
C SER A 235 16.74 -16.90 -28.59
N GLU A 236 16.74 -17.95 -29.43
CA GLU A 236 16.96 -17.86 -30.86
C GLU A 236 15.82 -17.02 -31.47
N ASP A 237 15.97 -15.68 -31.42
CA ASP A 237 15.10 -14.65 -32.00
C ASP A 237 13.72 -14.42 -31.35
N ARG A 238 13.64 -14.46 -30.01
CA ARG A 238 12.38 -14.12 -29.30
C ARG A 238 12.50 -12.84 -28.48
N ASP A 239 11.60 -11.91 -28.75
CA ASP A 239 11.24 -10.78 -27.91
C ASP A 239 10.09 -11.15 -26.98
N GLY A 240 9.92 -10.46 -25.87
CA GLY A 240 8.79 -10.76 -25.00
C GLY A 240 8.71 -9.99 -23.71
N SER A 241 7.63 -10.24 -22.97
CA SER A 241 7.49 -9.82 -21.58
C SER A 241 7.75 -11.00 -20.66
N VAL A 242 8.48 -10.79 -19.57
CA VAL A 242 8.50 -11.76 -18.47
C VAL A 242 7.14 -11.75 -17.78
N ALA A 243 6.65 -12.92 -17.39
CA ALA A 243 5.45 -13.08 -16.58
C ALA A 243 5.71 -14.03 -15.41
N LEU A 244 5.25 -13.66 -14.21
CA LEU A 244 5.24 -14.54 -13.05
C LEU A 244 4.03 -15.49 -13.14
N VAL A 245 4.26 -16.77 -12.86
CA VAL A 245 3.22 -17.80 -12.89
C VAL A 245 3.16 -18.47 -11.53
N ARG A 246 2.00 -18.39 -10.87
CA ARG A 246 1.76 -19.11 -9.62
C ARG A 246 1.74 -20.61 -9.90
N LEU A 247 2.63 -21.34 -9.24
CA LEU A 247 2.65 -22.80 -9.35
C LEU A 247 1.52 -23.41 -8.50
N PRO A 248 0.88 -24.50 -8.97
CA PRO A 248 -0.13 -25.20 -8.19
C PRO A 248 0.50 -25.81 -6.94
N GLY A 249 -0.19 -25.69 -5.81
CA GLY A 249 0.29 -26.23 -4.53
C GLY A 249 -0.33 -25.53 -3.33
N THR A 250 -0.18 -26.15 -2.17
CA THR A 250 -0.60 -25.59 -0.87
C THR A 250 0.42 -24.57 -0.33
N THR A 251 1.66 -24.65 -0.77
CA THR A 251 2.71 -23.68 -0.47
C THR A 251 2.81 -22.63 -1.58
N TYR A 252 3.30 -21.44 -1.21
CA TYR A 252 3.56 -20.40 -2.19
C TYR A 252 4.83 -20.71 -2.98
N ALA A 253 4.70 -20.80 -4.30
CA ALA A 253 5.81 -20.92 -5.23
C ALA A 253 5.46 -20.26 -6.55
N VAL A 254 6.44 -19.64 -7.21
CA VAL A 254 6.28 -18.96 -8.48
C VAL A 254 7.32 -19.44 -9.48
N GLY A 255 6.89 -19.63 -10.72
CA GLY A 255 7.75 -19.78 -11.88
C GLY A 255 7.74 -18.53 -12.74
N THR A 256 8.51 -18.55 -13.81
CA THR A 256 8.50 -17.50 -14.85
C THR A 256 8.26 -18.11 -16.21
N LYS A 257 7.67 -17.32 -17.11
CA LYS A 257 7.60 -17.61 -18.53
C LYS A 257 7.81 -16.35 -19.35
N LEU A 258 8.30 -16.51 -20.58
CA LEU A 258 8.33 -15.46 -21.58
C LEU A 258 7.02 -15.49 -22.38
N VAL A 259 6.38 -14.34 -22.54
CA VAL A 259 5.13 -14.18 -23.31
C VAL A 259 5.28 -13.09 -24.36
N GLY A 260 4.47 -13.10 -25.41
CA GLY A 260 4.55 -12.09 -26.45
C GLY A 260 4.24 -10.69 -25.94
N LEU A 261 4.95 -9.67 -26.44
CA LEU A 261 4.71 -8.26 -26.07
C LEU A 261 3.26 -7.81 -26.34
N LYS A 262 2.64 -8.34 -27.40
CA LYS A 262 1.24 -8.08 -27.77
C LYS A 262 0.22 -8.72 -26.82
N GLU A 263 0.60 -9.74 -26.06
CA GLU A 263 -0.31 -10.40 -25.10
C GLU A 263 -0.47 -9.57 -23.82
N VAL A 264 0.48 -8.67 -23.53
CA VAL A 264 0.50 -7.84 -22.33
C VAL A 264 -0.06 -6.44 -22.60
N ALA A 265 -0.02 -5.95 -23.85
CA ALA A 265 -0.56 -4.65 -24.27
C ALA A 265 -1.92 -4.80 -24.97
N PRO A 266 -2.91 -3.88 -24.85
CA PRO A 266 -3.25 -2.91 -23.80
C PRO A 266 -4.49 -3.38 -22.98
N MET A 267 -4.83 -4.67 -23.02
CA MET A 267 -5.94 -5.19 -22.22
C MET A 267 -5.53 -5.22 -20.73
N ARG A 268 -6.49 -4.98 -19.84
CA ARG A 268 -6.24 -4.74 -18.41
C ARG A 268 -6.83 -5.85 -17.54
N ARG A 269 -6.13 -6.19 -16.47
CA ARG A 269 -6.66 -7.08 -15.44
C ARG A 269 -7.53 -6.31 -14.44
N ARG A 270 -8.77 -6.77 -14.25
CA ARG A 270 -9.66 -6.29 -13.17
C ARG A 270 -9.47 -7.12 -11.90
N SER A 271 -9.72 -6.55 -10.72
CA SER A 271 -9.71 -7.32 -9.47
C SER A 271 -10.68 -8.52 -9.53
N PRO A 272 -10.50 -9.62 -8.80
CA PRO A 272 -11.39 -10.79 -8.86
C PRO A 272 -12.84 -10.46 -8.47
N ARG A 273 -13.79 -11.32 -8.90
CA ARG A 273 -15.24 -11.12 -8.62
C ARG A 273 -15.55 -11.05 -7.11
N TRP A 274 -14.78 -11.74 -6.26
CA TRP A 274 -14.99 -11.72 -4.82
C TRP A 274 -14.73 -10.32 -4.20
N CYS A 275 -13.65 -9.63 -4.61
CA CYS A 275 -13.43 -8.21 -4.25
C CYS A 275 -14.56 -7.32 -4.75
N ARG A 276 -15.09 -7.63 -5.94
CA ARG A 276 -16.21 -6.92 -6.58
C ARG A 276 -17.59 -7.26 -6.03
N THR A 277 -17.74 -8.05 -4.96
CA THR A 277 -19.07 -8.42 -4.42
C THR A 277 -19.37 -7.90 -3.02
N SER A 278 -18.35 -7.58 -2.21
CA SER A 278 -18.53 -7.09 -0.84
C SER A 278 -18.70 -5.57 -0.80
N THR A 279 -19.94 -5.07 -0.74
CA THR A 279 -20.26 -3.69 -0.32
C THR A 279 -20.52 -3.59 1.18
N SER A 280 -20.69 -4.72 1.88
CA SER A 280 -20.90 -4.75 3.32
C SER A 280 -19.88 -5.65 4.02
N ALA A 281 -19.48 -5.23 5.22
CA ALA A 281 -18.55 -5.93 6.11
C ALA A 281 -18.93 -7.41 6.36
N ARG A 282 -20.19 -7.83 6.13
CA ARG A 282 -20.64 -9.20 6.38
C ARG A 282 -20.15 -10.25 5.38
N LYS A 283 -19.90 -9.92 4.11
CA LYS A 283 -19.59 -10.95 3.07
C LYS A 283 -18.12 -11.11 2.72
N ALA A 284 -17.26 -10.15 3.03
CA ALA A 284 -15.81 -10.30 2.84
C ALA A 284 -15.20 -11.31 3.83
N THR A 285 -15.76 -11.39 5.04
CA THR A 285 -15.26 -12.25 6.13
C THR A 285 -15.65 -13.72 5.95
N THR A 286 -16.81 -14.02 5.35
CA THR A 286 -17.32 -15.40 5.22
C THR A 286 -16.56 -16.23 4.20
N TYR A 287 -15.96 -15.63 3.17
CA TYR A 287 -15.24 -16.39 2.13
C TYR A 287 -13.75 -16.63 2.44
N SER A 288 -13.19 -15.90 3.42
CA SER A 288 -11.84 -16.12 3.93
C SER A 288 -11.70 -17.47 4.65
N THR A 289 -12.77 -17.95 5.29
CA THR A 289 -12.76 -19.19 6.08
C THR A 289 -13.18 -20.44 5.28
N THR A 290 -14.04 -20.32 4.26
CA THR A 290 -14.54 -21.50 3.52
C THR A 290 -13.67 -21.90 2.31
N THR A 291 -12.72 -21.06 1.89
CA THR A 291 -11.74 -21.45 0.88
C THR A 291 -10.34 -21.47 1.48
N GLY A 292 -9.91 -22.65 1.92
CA GLY A 292 -8.52 -22.93 2.36
C GLY A 292 -7.41 -22.62 1.33
N ASN A 293 -7.75 -21.98 0.22
CA ASN A 293 -6.85 -21.52 -0.83
C ASN A 293 -6.42 -20.04 -0.70
N MET A 294 -7.05 -19.24 0.18
CA MET A 294 -6.59 -17.85 0.41
C MET A 294 -5.40 -17.77 1.38
N SER A 295 -5.35 -18.59 2.44
CA SER A 295 -4.19 -18.58 3.34
C SER A 295 -2.91 -18.94 2.59
N ALA A 296 -2.95 -19.93 1.69
CA ALA A 296 -1.83 -20.31 0.82
C ALA A 296 -1.47 -19.24 -0.24
N ARG A 297 -2.44 -18.45 -0.70
CA ARG A 297 -2.18 -17.37 -1.68
C ARG A 297 -1.43 -16.17 -1.08
N TRP A 298 -1.59 -15.92 0.22
CA TRP A 298 -1.16 -14.68 0.87
C TRP A 298 -0.15 -14.86 2.03
N SER A 299 0.06 -16.09 2.52
CA SER A 299 1.05 -16.40 3.58
C SER A 299 2.51 -16.12 3.17
N ALA A 300 2.77 -15.89 1.88
CA ALA A 300 4.09 -15.47 1.40
C ALA A 300 4.41 -14.00 1.64
N ILE A 301 3.44 -13.14 1.94
CA ILE A 301 3.73 -11.70 2.10
C ILE A 301 4.52 -11.39 3.37
N CYS A 302 4.51 -12.30 4.37
CA CYS A 302 5.27 -12.18 5.61
C CYS A 302 5.72 -13.54 6.19
N PRO A 303 6.85 -14.12 5.76
CA PRO A 303 7.58 -15.03 6.62
C PRO A 303 8.48 -14.21 7.55
N ASN A 304 8.17 -14.23 8.84
CA ASN A 304 9.07 -13.76 9.88
C ASN A 304 10.38 -14.56 9.81
N ARG A 305 11.46 -13.96 9.32
CA ARG A 305 12.85 -14.20 9.74
C ARG A 305 13.75 -13.15 9.08
N ALA A 306 14.17 -12.18 9.89
CA ALA A 306 15.22 -11.24 9.53
C ALA A 306 16.56 -11.99 9.47
N GLY A 307 17.13 -12.07 8.28
CA GLY A 307 18.52 -12.45 8.05
C GLY A 307 19.04 -11.58 6.92
N SER A 308 19.68 -10.46 7.27
CA SER A 308 20.28 -9.56 6.29
C SER A 308 21.65 -10.11 5.88
N SER A 309 21.84 -10.42 4.60
CA SER A 309 23.17 -10.50 3.99
C SER A 309 23.34 -9.33 3.02
N ARG A 310 24.29 -8.44 3.33
CA ARG A 310 24.72 -7.32 2.50
C ARG A 310 25.66 -7.84 1.41
N LEU A 311 25.49 -7.37 0.18
CA LEU A 311 26.59 -7.26 -0.78
C LEU A 311 26.67 -5.82 -1.27
N GLY A 312 27.92 -5.37 -1.36
CA GLY A 312 28.30 -3.97 -1.31
C GLY A 312 28.11 -3.23 -2.62
N GLU A 313 27.57 -2.03 -2.46
CA GLU A 313 27.92 -0.82 -3.21
C GLU A 313 27.72 0.33 -2.22
N LYS A 314 28.70 1.23 -2.09
CA LYS A 314 28.67 2.34 -1.10
C LYS A 314 27.54 3.30 -1.46
N PRO A 315 26.52 3.53 -0.62
CA PRO A 315 25.56 4.62 -0.85
C PRO A 315 26.21 5.97 -0.47
N PRO A 316 25.84 7.08 -1.15
CA PRO A 316 26.27 8.42 -0.75
C PRO A 316 25.82 8.72 0.69
N ARG A 317 26.67 9.44 1.43
CA ARG A 317 26.71 9.65 2.90
C ARG A 317 25.42 10.10 3.62
N LEU A 318 24.29 10.27 2.94
CA LEU A 318 23.08 10.88 3.51
C LEU A 318 22.19 9.91 4.31
N GLN A 319 22.19 8.60 4.01
CA GLN A 319 21.31 7.63 4.70
C GLN A 319 21.81 7.21 6.10
N ALA A 320 23.11 7.35 6.38
CA ALA A 320 23.68 6.99 7.67
C ALA A 320 23.46 8.07 8.76
N GLU A 321 23.28 9.34 8.37
CA GLU A 321 23.05 10.43 9.33
C GLU A 321 21.61 10.47 9.88
N ILE A 322 20.63 9.96 9.14
CA ILE A 322 19.21 10.00 9.55
C ILE A 322 18.94 8.97 10.66
N HIS A 323 19.55 7.78 10.61
CA HIS A 323 19.43 6.78 11.67
C HIS A 323 20.19 7.17 12.96
N GLY A 324 21.26 7.97 12.86
CA GLY A 324 22.06 8.40 14.02
C GLY A 324 21.49 9.60 14.80
N ARG A 325 20.61 10.41 14.20
CA ARG A 325 20.07 11.62 14.84
C ARG A 325 18.67 11.46 15.44
N ILE A 326 17.92 10.43 15.07
CA ILE A 326 16.54 10.20 15.59
C ILE A 326 16.54 9.52 16.98
N LEU A 327 17.65 8.92 17.42
CA LEU A 327 17.78 8.29 18.75
C LEU A 327 18.34 9.21 19.86
N ARG A 328 18.40 10.53 19.65
CA ARG A 328 18.94 11.49 20.65
C ARG A 328 17.97 12.55 21.16
N VAL A 329 16.67 12.32 21.05
CA VAL A 329 15.67 13.18 21.71
C VAL A 329 14.89 12.33 22.72
N SER A 330 14.86 12.82 23.97
CA SER A 330 14.19 12.30 25.17
C SER A 330 14.83 11.16 25.97
N SER A 331 15.68 11.54 26.93
CA SER A 331 15.58 11.04 28.31
C SER A 331 16.09 12.14 29.25
N PRO A 332 15.29 12.66 30.20
CA PRO A 332 15.81 13.54 31.22
C PRO A 332 16.68 12.73 32.21
N ALA A 333 17.89 13.23 32.43
CA ALA A 333 18.90 12.66 33.30
C ALA A 333 18.46 12.65 34.78
N VAL A 334 18.62 11.50 35.43
CA VAL A 334 18.72 11.41 36.89
C VAL A 334 20.20 11.63 37.26
N PRO A 335 20.57 12.61 38.10
CA PRO A 335 21.96 12.88 38.40
C PRO A 335 22.51 11.89 39.43
N VAL A 336 23.49 11.08 38.99
CA VAL A 336 24.38 10.32 39.87
C VAL A 336 25.48 11.28 40.34
N ALA A 337 25.44 11.67 41.62
CA ALA A 337 26.51 12.41 42.26
C ALA A 337 27.64 11.46 42.68
N ALA A 338 28.82 11.64 42.12
CA ALA A 338 30.06 11.02 42.60
C ALA A 338 30.79 12.00 43.52
N LYS A 339 31.18 11.54 44.73
CA LYS A 339 32.42 11.99 45.37
C LYS A 339 32.94 10.93 46.35
N ARG A 340 34.27 10.86 46.36
CA ARG A 340 35.16 9.84 46.91
C ARG A 340 35.15 9.73 48.45
N SER A 341 35.52 8.53 48.89
CA SER A 341 36.30 8.19 50.09
C SER A 341 35.80 8.61 51.47
N CYS A 342 35.39 7.63 52.29
CA CYS A 342 35.96 7.48 53.63
C CYS A 342 35.80 6.04 54.15
N ARG A 343 36.56 5.76 55.19
CA ARG A 343 37.08 4.47 55.66
C ARG A 343 36.09 3.58 56.41
N ARG A 344 36.39 2.27 56.36
CA ARG A 344 36.38 1.28 57.45
C ARG A 344 35.08 0.98 58.21
N ARG A 345 34.76 -0.33 58.14
CA ARG A 345 34.55 -1.30 59.23
C ARG A 345 33.14 -1.49 59.82
N SER A 346 32.76 -2.77 59.73
CA SER A 346 32.13 -3.61 60.75
C SER A 346 30.61 -3.77 60.69
N ALA A 347 30.23 -4.94 60.17
CA ALA A 347 29.02 -5.65 60.56
C ALA A 347 29.13 -6.09 62.03
N ALA A 348 28.05 -5.93 62.80
CA ALA A 348 27.78 -6.74 63.97
C ALA A 348 26.27 -6.87 64.17
N TYR A 349 25.88 -8.11 64.41
CA TYR A 349 24.58 -8.66 64.78
C TYR A 349 23.88 -7.92 65.93
N GLY A 350 22.54 -8.00 65.94
CA GLY A 350 21.84 -8.51 67.12
C GLY A 350 20.72 -7.65 67.72
N ARG A 351 19.53 -8.29 67.77
CA ARG A 351 18.46 -8.20 68.79
C ARG A 351 17.58 -6.95 68.88
N GLY A 352 16.27 -7.22 68.91
CA GLY A 352 15.49 -6.94 70.11
C GLY A 352 14.42 -5.85 70.02
N HIS A 353 13.17 -6.31 70.01
CA HIS A 353 11.98 -5.75 70.69
C HIS A 353 11.65 -4.24 70.67
N GLY A 354 10.37 -3.98 70.42
CA GLY A 354 9.59 -3.08 71.27
C GLY A 354 9.10 -1.79 70.63
N ARG A 355 7.78 -1.72 70.41
CA ARG A 355 6.98 -0.49 70.22
C ARG A 355 7.08 0.46 71.46
N PRO A 356 6.29 1.55 71.53
CA PRO A 356 6.34 2.80 70.76
C PRO A 356 6.36 4.04 71.71
N HIS A 357 6.43 5.25 71.17
CA HIS A 357 5.80 6.52 71.63
C HIS A 357 6.66 7.73 71.24
N ARG A 358 6.26 8.48 70.22
CA ARG A 358 5.48 9.73 70.26
C ARG A 358 5.36 10.31 68.85
#